data_AF-A0A6J0JJ33-F1
#
_entry.id   AF-A0A6J0JJ33-F1
#
_cell.length_a   1.000
_cell.length_b   1.000
_cell.length_c   1.000
_cell.angle_alpha   90.00
_cell.angle_beta   90.00
_cell.angle_gamma   90.00
#
_symmetry.space_group_name_H-M   'P 1'
#
loop_
_entity.id
_entity.type
_entity.pdbx_description
1 polymer ?
#
loop_
_entity_poly.entity_id
_entity_poly.type
_entity_poly.pdbx_seq_one_letter_code
_entity_poly.pdbx_strand_id
1 'polypeptide(L)'
;MGRGRVQLRRIENKIRRQVTFSKRRTGLVKKAQEISVLCDADVALIVFTPKGKLFEYSAGSSMERILVRYERCSYAGQDIPTPNLDTQGECSTECSKLLRMIDAMQTSLRHLKGEEVDALSIRELQGLEMQLDTSLRRTRSRKNQLMVESLAQLQKKEKELKELKKQLIKKVDQSEDIEPQNLSQGLASTSPCETPHLLPEPMSPHPPLSIGDTSQRNEVGEEDAGIVVRSGNTTLPHWMPRLTESRR
;
A
#
# COMPACT_ATOMS: atom_id res chain seq x y z
N MET A 1 -46.56 30.31 23.26
CA MET A 1 -46.00 29.34 24.22
C MET A 1 -44.62 29.83 24.66
N GLY A 2 -44.49 30.42 25.85
CA GLY A 2 -43.24 31.03 26.33
C GLY A 2 -42.15 30.02 26.71
N ARG A 3 -40.90 30.47 26.76
CA ARG A 3 -39.74 29.64 27.15
C ARG A 3 -39.68 29.55 28.69
N GLY A 4 -40.08 28.40 29.25
CA GLY A 4 -40.01 28.16 30.70
C GLY A 4 -38.57 28.07 31.23
N ARG A 5 -38.38 28.46 32.51
CA ARG A 5 -37.09 28.36 33.20
C ARG A 5 -36.70 26.88 33.39
N VAL A 6 -35.44 26.55 33.15
CA VAL A 6 -34.89 25.19 33.31
C VAL A 6 -33.77 25.22 34.34
N GLN A 7 -33.75 24.25 35.26
CA GLN A 7 -32.70 24.09 36.25
C GLN A 7 -31.36 23.72 35.60
N LEU A 8 -30.24 24.25 36.11
CA LEU A 8 -28.89 23.98 35.60
C LEU A 8 -28.35 22.67 36.20
N ARG A 9 -28.87 21.55 35.71
CA ARG A 9 -28.42 20.18 36.02
C ARG A 9 -28.52 19.30 34.79
N ARG A 10 -27.92 18.10 34.84
CA ARG A 10 -28.04 17.11 33.76
C ARG A 10 -29.52 16.79 33.51
N ILE A 11 -29.92 16.80 32.23
CA ILE A 11 -31.28 16.40 31.83
C ILE A 11 -31.31 14.87 31.73
N GLU A 12 -32.09 14.21 32.58
CA GLU A 12 -32.13 12.75 32.62
C GLU A 12 -32.84 12.15 31.39
N ASN A 13 -33.97 12.73 31.00
CA ASN A 13 -34.72 12.29 29.83
C ASN A 13 -33.88 12.45 28.54
N LYS A 14 -33.59 11.32 27.88
CA LYS A 14 -32.73 11.25 26.69
C LYS A 14 -33.25 12.09 25.52
N ILE A 15 -34.55 12.08 25.25
CA ILE A 15 -35.18 12.83 24.14
C ILE A 15 -35.05 14.33 24.39
N ARG A 16 -35.43 14.78 25.61
CA ARG A 16 -35.31 16.19 26.00
C ARG A 16 -33.85 16.66 25.98
N ARG A 17 -32.92 15.81 26.43
CA ARG A 17 -31.47 16.10 26.39
C ARG A 17 -30.97 16.26 24.96
N GLN A 18 -31.38 15.38 24.04
CA GLN A 18 -30.99 15.46 22.63
C GLN A 18 -31.51 16.74 21.97
N VAL A 19 -32.79 17.05 22.13
CA VAL A 19 -33.39 18.28 21.57
C VAL A 19 -32.73 19.53 22.16
N THR A 20 -32.48 19.53 23.48
CA THR A 20 -31.80 20.64 24.15
C THR A 20 -30.36 20.80 23.69
N PHE A 21 -29.63 19.69 23.52
CA PHE A 21 -28.26 19.70 22.99
C PHE A 21 -28.23 20.34 21.61
N SER A 22 -29.06 19.88 20.68
CA SER A 22 -29.12 20.45 19.32
C SER A 22 -29.39 21.95 19.36
N LYS A 23 -30.39 22.39 20.15
CA LYS A 23 -30.75 23.82 20.25
C LYS A 23 -29.65 24.66 20.92
N ARG A 24 -29.06 24.18 22.03
CA ARG A 24 -28.01 24.90 22.76
C ARG A 24 -26.71 24.95 21.97
N ARG A 25 -26.31 23.87 21.31
CA ARG A 25 -25.12 23.83 20.46
C ARG A 25 -25.24 24.84 19.32
N THR A 26 -26.38 24.87 18.62
CA THR A 26 -26.62 25.88 17.58
C THR A 26 -26.61 27.30 18.16
N GLY A 27 -27.20 27.52 19.33
CA GLY A 27 -27.14 28.82 20.01
C GLY A 27 -25.71 29.23 20.39
N LEU A 28 -24.89 28.29 20.85
CA LEU A 28 -23.50 28.53 21.23
C LEU A 28 -22.64 28.87 20.01
N VAL A 29 -22.83 28.16 18.90
CA VAL A 29 -22.17 28.48 17.61
C VAL A 29 -22.50 29.90 17.17
N LYS A 30 -23.77 30.32 17.25
CA LYS A 30 -24.17 31.70 16.93
C LYS A 30 -23.46 32.72 17.82
N LYS A 31 -23.32 32.45 19.12
CA LYS A 31 -22.58 33.33 20.04
C LYS A 31 -21.09 33.37 19.76
N ALA A 32 -20.47 32.24 19.44
CA ALA A 32 -19.07 32.21 19.02
C ALA A 32 -18.85 33.03 17.74
N GLN A 33 -19.76 32.94 16.77
CA GLN A 33 -19.72 33.74 15.55
C GLN A 33 -19.89 35.24 15.83
N GLU A 34 -20.84 35.62 16.69
CA GLU A 34 -21.01 37.02 17.11
C GLU A 34 -19.71 37.58 17.70
N ILE A 35 -19.07 36.85 18.62
CA ILE A 35 -17.80 37.28 19.25
C ILE A 35 -16.69 37.42 18.20
N SER A 36 -16.56 36.43 17.31
CA SER A 36 -15.53 36.44 16.28
C SER A 36 -15.66 37.64 15.35
N VAL A 37 -16.88 37.95 14.90
CA VAL A 37 -17.14 39.09 13.99
C VAL A 37 -17.03 40.43 14.71
N LEU A 38 -17.57 40.56 15.93
CA LEU A 38 -17.61 41.84 16.64
C LEU A 38 -16.25 42.26 17.20
N CYS A 39 -15.42 41.28 17.58
CA CYS A 39 -14.15 41.53 18.26
C CYS A 39 -12.92 41.14 17.44
N ASP A 40 -13.09 40.72 16.18
CA ASP A 40 -12.03 40.16 15.33
C ASP A 40 -11.20 39.08 16.05
N ALA A 41 -11.92 38.15 16.68
CA ALA A 41 -11.34 37.11 17.53
C ALA A 41 -11.44 35.73 16.86
N ASP A 42 -10.36 34.96 16.93
CA ASP A 42 -10.37 33.55 16.58
C ASP A 42 -11.04 32.74 17.69
N VAL A 43 -12.14 32.04 17.37
CA VAL A 43 -12.92 31.26 18.34
C VAL A 43 -13.09 29.83 17.84
N ALA A 44 -12.72 28.85 18.68
CA ALA A 44 -12.96 27.43 18.42
C ALA A 44 -13.87 26.82 19.49
N LEU A 45 -14.76 25.93 19.06
CA LEU A 45 -15.65 25.15 19.92
C LEU A 45 -15.52 23.67 19.58
N ILE A 46 -15.23 22.86 20.60
CA ILE A 46 -15.13 21.39 20.50
C ILE A 46 -16.10 20.79 21.51
N VAL A 47 -17.00 19.92 21.04
CA VAL A 47 -18.03 19.30 21.89
C VAL A 47 -18.06 17.79 21.65
N PHE A 48 -17.71 17.03 22.70
CA PHE A 48 -17.88 15.59 22.71
C PHE A 48 -19.20 15.20 23.35
N THR A 49 -19.95 14.34 22.68
CA THR A 49 -21.13 13.73 23.30
C THR A 49 -20.74 12.47 24.07
N PRO A 50 -21.57 12.00 25.02
CA PRO A 50 -21.31 10.74 25.74
C PRO A 50 -21.23 9.49 24.85
N LYS A 51 -21.63 9.60 23.58
CA LYS A 51 -21.52 8.54 22.57
C LYS A 51 -20.21 8.63 21.76
N GLY A 52 -19.28 9.51 22.14
CA GLY A 52 -18.03 9.73 21.43
C GLY A 52 -18.15 10.58 20.16
N LYS A 53 -19.36 11.05 19.79
CA LYS A 53 -19.52 11.92 18.61
C LYS A 53 -18.93 13.30 18.88
N LEU A 54 -18.00 13.70 18.02
CA LEU A 54 -17.38 15.02 17.97
C LEU A 54 -18.24 16.00 17.16
N PHE A 55 -18.38 17.21 17.70
CA PHE A 55 -18.88 18.36 16.98
C PHE A 55 -17.91 19.51 17.16
N GLU A 56 -17.46 20.07 16.05
CA GLU A 56 -16.51 21.16 16.02
C GLU A 56 -17.07 22.37 15.27
N TYR A 57 -16.62 23.56 15.66
CA TYR A 57 -16.90 24.81 14.98
C TYR A 57 -15.73 25.77 15.16
N SER A 58 -15.36 26.48 14.12
CA SER A 58 -14.32 27.52 14.16
C SER A 58 -14.83 28.78 13.46
N ALA A 59 -14.43 29.94 13.98
CA ALA A 59 -14.69 31.26 13.42
C ALA A 59 -13.41 32.11 13.49
N GLY A 60 -13.22 32.99 12.51
CA GLY A 60 -11.99 33.78 12.30
C GLY A 60 -10.97 33.02 11.45
N SER A 61 -10.47 31.90 11.94
CA SER A 61 -9.48 31.03 11.28
C SER A 61 -9.94 29.57 11.20
N SER A 62 -9.21 28.74 10.44
CA SER A 62 -9.47 27.30 10.41
C SER A 62 -9.19 26.66 11.78
N MET A 63 -9.93 25.60 12.12
CA MET A 63 -9.75 24.83 13.35
C MET A 63 -8.29 24.44 13.59
N GLU A 64 -7.62 23.92 12.56
CA GLU A 64 -6.20 23.56 12.60
C GLU A 64 -5.30 24.73 13.04
N ARG A 65 -5.48 25.92 12.45
CA ARG A 65 -4.67 27.09 12.79
C ARG A 65 -4.90 27.56 14.22
N ILE A 66 -6.14 27.50 14.69
CA ILE A 66 -6.47 27.86 16.08
C ILE A 66 -5.84 26.86 17.04
N LEU A 67 -5.90 25.55 16.74
CA LEU A 67 -5.29 24.50 17.55
C LEU A 67 -3.77 24.62 17.59
N VAL A 68 -3.11 24.85 16.45
CA VAL A 68 -1.65 25.08 16.39
C VAL A 68 -1.27 26.32 17.20
N ARG A 69 -2.05 27.40 17.11
CA ARG A 69 -1.79 28.61 17.91
C ARG A 69 -1.98 28.35 19.41
N TYR A 70 -3.04 27.62 19.79
CA TYR A 70 -3.29 27.20 21.17
C TYR A 70 -2.14 26.36 21.70
N GLU A 71 -1.70 25.36 20.93
CA GLU A 71 -0.59 24.48 21.27
C GLU A 71 0.68 25.31 21.55
N ARG A 72 1.04 26.19 20.61
CA ARG A 72 2.20 27.08 20.73
C ARG A 72 2.14 27.99 21.96
N CYS A 73 0.97 28.57 22.26
CA CYS A 73 0.78 29.44 23.42
C CYS A 73 0.75 28.65 24.74
N SER A 74 0.16 27.45 24.75
CA SER A 74 0.05 26.59 25.93
C SER A 74 1.41 26.04 26.37
N TYR A 75 2.30 25.75 25.41
CA TYR A 75 3.66 25.29 25.70
C TYR A 75 4.65 26.43 25.95
N ALA A 76 4.44 27.62 25.39
CA ALA A 76 5.28 28.79 25.66
C ALA A 76 5.06 29.39 27.06
N GLY A 77 3.99 29.01 27.77
CA GLY A 77 3.57 29.59 29.06
C GLY A 77 3.63 28.66 30.27
N GLN A 78 4.32 27.51 30.21
CA GLN A 78 4.52 26.65 31.39
C GLN A 78 5.54 27.23 32.38
N ASP A 79 5.19 28.37 32.98
CA ASP A 79 5.73 28.88 34.26
C ASP A 79 4.63 28.96 35.33
N ILE A 80 3.56 28.15 35.21
CA ILE A 80 2.49 28.05 36.21
C ILE A 80 2.39 26.59 36.69
N PRO A 81 2.78 26.29 37.93
CA PRO A 81 2.75 24.93 38.46
C PRO A 81 1.31 24.57 38.85
N THR A 82 0.63 23.80 38.00
CA THR A 82 -0.52 22.99 38.41
C THR A 82 -0.19 21.52 38.20
N PRO A 83 -0.25 20.67 39.24
CA PRO A 83 0.05 19.25 39.13
C PRO A 83 -1.15 18.54 38.51
N ASN A 84 -0.88 17.52 37.69
CA ASN A 84 -1.83 16.61 37.00
C ASN A 84 -2.10 16.90 35.51
N LEU A 85 -1.05 16.88 34.67
CA LEU A 85 -1.22 16.51 33.26
C LEU A 85 0.04 15.86 32.66
N ASP A 86 0.59 14.85 33.34
CA ASP A 86 1.86 14.23 32.94
C ASP A 86 1.78 13.37 31.66
N THR A 87 0.59 13.19 31.06
CA THR A 87 0.45 12.34 29.86
C THR A 87 0.45 13.12 28.53
N GLN A 88 0.22 14.44 28.54
CA GLN A 88 0.01 15.20 27.29
C GLN A 88 1.30 15.85 26.73
N GLY A 89 2.26 16.22 27.59
CA GLY A 89 3.57 16.74 27.17
C GLY A 89 4.51 15.66 26.61
N GLU A 90 4.44 14.45 27.18
CA GLU A 90 5.22 13.30 26.71
C GLU A 90 4.78 12.89 25.29
N CYS A 91 3.48 12.87 25.01
CA CYS A 91 2.97 12.49 23.69
C CYS A 91 3.43 13.46 22.57
N SER A 92 3.38 14.78 22.79
CA SER A 92 3.83 15.77 21.79
C SER A 92 5.35 15.71 21.57
N THR A 93 6.13 15.57 22.66
CA THR A 93 7.59 15.44 22.56
C THR A 93 8.02 14.13 21.89
N GLU A 94 7.42 13.00 22.24
CA GLU A 94 7.67 11.70 21.59
C GLU A 94 7.26 11.73 20.12
N CYS A 95 6.11 12.31 19.77
CA CYS A 95 5.72 12.50 18.38
C CYS A 95 6.73 13.36 17.60
N SER A 96 7.24 14.44 18.20
CA SER A 96 8.26 15.28 17.56
C SER A 96 9.60 14.56 17.36
N LYS A 97 10.03 13.75 18.33
CA LYS A 97 11.23 12.90 18.21
C LYS A 97 11.07 11.89 17.08
N LEU A 98 9.91 11.24 17.02
CA LEU A 98 9.59 10.25 15.99
C LEU A 98 9.57 10.88 14.59
N LEU A 99 8.97 12.06 14.43
CA LEU A 99 8.97 12.80 13.17
C LEU A 99 10.38 13.14 12.71
N ARG A 100 11.24 13.65 13.60
CA ARG A 100 12.65 13.93 13.26
C ARG A 100 13.41 12.67 12.87
N MET A 101 13.12 11.54 13.50
CA MET A 101 13.71 10.26 13.15
C MET A 101 13.24 9.78 11.77
N ILE A 102 11.95 9.94 11.45
CA ILE A 102 11.41 9.64 10.11
C ILE A 102 12.10 10.50 9.05
N ASP A 103 12.21 11.81 9.28
CA ASP A 103 12.87 12.73 8.34
C ASP A 103 14.34 12.36 8.11
N ALA A 104 15.07 12.01 9.19
CA ALA A 104 16.45 11.56 9.10
C ALA A 104 16.59 10.24 8.31
N MET A 105 15.69 9.27 8.54
CA MET A 105 15.68 8.01 7.79
C MET A 105 15.35 8.22 6.32
N GLN A 106 14.35 9.05 6.00
CA GLN A 106 13.99 9.39 4.63
C GLN A 106 15.12 10.09 3.89
N THR A 107 15.81 11.02 4.57
CA THR A 107 16.98 11.70 4.02
C THR A 107 18.13 10.74 3.76
N SER A 108 18.40 9.80 4.68
CA SER A 108 19.37 8.73 4.47
C SER A 108 19.02 7.84 3.27
N LEU A 109 17.74 7.50 3.08
CA LEU A 109 17.27 6.75 1.91
C LEU A 109 17.48 7.51 0.60
N ARG A 110 17.22 8.82 0.57
CA ARG A 110 17.50 9.68 -0.59
C ARG A 110 18.97 9.66 -0.93
N HIS A 111 19.84 9.88 0.05
CA HIS A 111 21.29 9.80 -0.15
C HIS A 111 21.72 8.43 -0.69
N LEU A 112 21.24 7.33 -0.11
CA LEU A 112 21.52 5.96 -0.59
C LEU A 112 21.04 5.69 -2.02
N LYS A 113 20.01 6.40 -2.49
CA LYS A 113 19.54 6.37 -3.88
C LYS A 113 20.33 7.28 -4.82
N GLY A 114 21.26 8.09 -4.29
CA GLY A 114 22.00 9.09 -5.05
C GLY A 114 21.24 10.40 -5.26
N GLU A 115 20.18 10.66 -4.49
CA GLU A 115 19.42 11.91 -4.50
C GLU A 115 19.99 12.88 -3.44
N GLU A 116 19.92 14.19 -3.70
CA GLU A 116 20.34 15.26 -2.76
C GLU A 116 21.80 15.15 -2.25
N VAL A 117 22.68 14.46 -3.00
CA VAL A 117 24.09 14.22 -2.61
C VAL A 117 24.97 15.47 -2.66
N ASP A 118 24.55 16.54 -3.34
CA ASP A 118 25.30 17.80 -3.43
C ASP A 118 25.47 18.49 -2.06
N ALA A 119 24.58 18.19 -1.11
CA ALA A 119 24.62 18.74 0.25
C ALA A 119 25.62 18.01 1.17
N LEU A 120 26.16 16.87 0.75
CA LEU A 120 27.06 16.03 1.55
C LEU A 120 28.51 16.51 1.45
N SER A 121 29.23 16.42 2.57
CA SER A 121 30.68 16.61 2.57
C SER A 121 31.39 15.45 1.87
N ILE A 122 32.62 15.70 1.42
CA ILE A 122 33.47 14.68 0.76
C ILE A 122 33.63 13.43 1.65
N ARG A 123 33.76 13.61 2.97
CA ARG A 123 33.89 12.49 3.91
C ARG A 123 32.61 11.65 4.00
N GLU A 124 31.45 12.30 4.01
CA GLU A 124 30.16 11.62 4.03
C GLU A 124 29.91 10.87 2.72
N LEU A 125 30.28 11.47 1.58
CA LEU A 125 30.16 10.85 0.27
C LEU A 125 31.07 9.61 0.13
N GLN A 126 32.32 9.69 0.60
CA GLN A 126 33.22 8.53 0.66
C GLN A 126 32.67 7.41 1.57
N GLY A 127 32.07 7.77 2.71
CA GLY A 127 31.41 6.81 3.59
C GLY A 127 30.23 6.10 2.91
N LEU A 128 29.42 6.87 2.19
CA LEU A 128 28.27 6.36 1.44
C LEU A 128 28.71 5.43 0.30
N GLU A 129 29.74 5.81 -0.46
CA GLU A 129 30.34 4.99 -1.51
C GLU A 129 30.82 3.64 -0.96
N MET A 130 31.59 3.65 0.13
CA MET A 130 32.08 2.43 0.77
C MET A 130 30.93 1.53 1.26
N GLN A 131 29.86 2.12 1.80
CA GLN A 131 28.68 1.39 2.25
C GLN A 131 27.94 0.73 1.08
N LEU A 132 27.70 1.47 -0.01
CA LEU A 132 27.04 0.96 -1.21
C LEU A 132 27.85 -0.16 -1.86
N ASP A 133 29.15 0.05 -2.08
CA ASP A 133 30.07 -0.94 -2.65
C ASP A 133 30.13 -2.23 -1.84
N THR A 134 30.22 -2.11 -0.51
CA THR A 134 30.20 -3.28 0.39
C THR A 134 28.86 -4.03 0.34
N SER A 135 27.74 -3.31 0.34
CA SER A 135 26.41 -3.93 0.24
C SER A 135 26.20 -4.62 -1.11
N LEU A 136 26.64 -4.00 -2.21
CA LEU A 136 26.56 -4.54 -3.56
C LEU A 136 27.39 -5.82 -3.71
N ARG A 137 28.62 -5.84 -3.17
CA ARG A 137 29.46 -7.05 -3.12
C ARG A 137 28.76 -8.19 -2.39
N ARG A 138 28.20 -7.94 -1.21
CA ARG A 138 27.46 -8.96 -0.44
C ARG A 138 26.27 -9.51 -1.22
N THR A 139 25.47 -8.64 -1.83
CA THR A 139 24.31 -9.04 -2.64
C THR A 139 24.72 -9.88 -3.84
N ARG A 140 25.75 -9.48 -4.59
CA ARG A 140 26.28 -10.23 -5.74
C ARG A 140 26.81 -11.59 -5.30
N SER A 141 27.58 -11.65 -4.22
CA SER A 141 28.09 -12.91 -3.67
C SER A 141 26.95 -13.87 -3.31
N ARG A 142 25.91 -13.36 -2.64
CA ARG A 142 24.74 -14.18 -2.27
C ARG A 142 23.98 -14.68 -3.49
N LYS A 143 23.76 -13.82 -4.49
CA LYS A 143 23.13 -14.21 -5.75
C LYS A 143 23.93 -15.31 -6.45
N ASN A 144 25.25 -15.16 -6.53
CA ASN A 144 26.13 -16.16 -7.15
C ASN A 144 26.09 -17.49 -6.40
N GLN A 145 26.11 -17.46 -5.06
CA GLN A 145 26.00 -18.66 -4.24
C GLN A 145 24.70 -19.42 -4.52
N LEU A 146 23.56 -18.72 -4.53
CA LEU A 146 22.25 -19.31 -4.83
C LEU A 146 22.18 -19.87 -6.26
N MET A 147 22.81 -19.18 -7.22
CA MET A 147 22.88 -19.65 -8.61
C MET A 147 23.68 -20.95 -8.72
N VAL A 148 24.85 -21.03 -8.07
CA VAL A 148 25.67 -22.25 -8.06
C VAL A 148 24.94 -23.41 -7.39
N GLU A 149 24.25 -23.15 -6.29
CA GLU A 149 23.44 -24.15 -5.59
C GLU A 149 22.31 -24.69 -6.49
N SER A 150 21.60 -23.81 -7.20
CA SER A 150 20.57 -24.20 -8.17
C SER A 150 21.14 -25.03 -9.33
N LEU A 151 22.29 -24.63 -9.87
CA LEU A 151 22.97 -25.41 -10.92
C LEU A 151 23.34 -26.81 -10.43
N ALA A 152 23.86 -26.94 -9.21
CA ALA A 152 24.22 -28.24 -8.64
C ALA A 152 22.99 -29.15 -8.46
N GLN A 153 21.86 -28.59 -8.02
CA GLN A 153 20.60 -29.32 -7.88
C GLN A 153 20.08 -29.83 -9.23
N LEU A 154 20.10 -28.98 -10.27
CA LEU A 154 19.67 -29.35 -11.62
C LEU A 154 20.59 -30.43 -12.22
N GLN A 155 21.91 -30.31 -12.06
CA GLN A 155 22.85 -31.34 -12.51
C GLN A 155 22.64 -32.69 -11.81
N LYS A 156 22.30 -32.69 -10.52
CA LYS A 156 21.95 -33.92 -9.80
C LYS A 156 20.69 -34.56 -10.39
N LYS A 157 19.66 -33.77 -10.66
CA LYS A 157 18.42 -34.23 -11.30
C LYS A 157 18.64 -34.78 -12.71
N GLU A 158 19.48 -34.12 -13.50
CA GLU A 158 19.86 -34.59 -14.83
C GLU A 158 20.51 -35.99 -14.76
N LYS A 159 21.42 -36.20 -13.80
CA LYS A 159 22.06 -37.51 -13.59
C LYS A 159 21.06 -38.59 -13.15
N GLU A 160 20.18 -38.27 -12.20
CA GLU A 160 19.10 -39.17 -11.75
C GLU A 160 18.21 -39.59 -12.93
N LEU A 161 17.77 -38.63 -13.75
CA LEU A 161 16.93 -38.90 -14.93
C LEU A 161 17.66 -39.72 -15.99
N LYS A 162 18.95 -39.45 -16.24
CA LYS A 162 19.77 -40.24 -17.17
C LYS A 162 19.89 -41.70 -16.73
N GLU A 163 20.07 -41.94 -15.44
CA GLU A 163 20.15 -43.31 -14.90
C GLU A 163 18.79 -44.02 -14.98
N LEU A 164 17.68 -43.36 -14.63
CA LEU A 164 16.34 -43.91 -14.79
C LEU A 164 16.02 -44.24 -16.26
N LYS A 165 16.40 -43.35 -17.20
CA LYS A 165 16.26 -43.61 -18.64
C LYS A 165 17.02 -44.87 -19.07
N LYS A 166 18.27 -45.03 -18.61
CA LYS A 166 19.10 -46.21 -18.91
C LYS A 166 18.48 -47.50 -18.36
N GLN A 167 17.91 -47.46 -17.16
CA GLN A 167 17.21 -48.60 -16.58
C GLN A 167 15.94 -48.96 -17.34
N LEU A 168 15.19 -47.95 -17.82
CA LEU A 168 13.99 -48.18 -18.60
C LEU A 168 14.30 -48.81 -19.96
N ILE A 169 15.33 -48.34 -20.67
CA ILE A 169 15.79 -48.94 -21.95
C ILE A 169 16.13 -50.41 -21.75
N LYS A 170 16.93 -50.75 -20.73
CA LYS A 170 17.25 -52.15 -20.43
C LYS A 170 16.02 -53.03 -20.19
N LYS A 171 14.97 -52.50 -19.55
CA LYS A 171 13.73 -53.25 -19.32
C LYS A 171 12.93 -53.46 -20.60
N VAL A 172 12.94 -52.49 -21.52
CA VAL A 172 12.32 -52.63 -22.83
C VAL A 172 13.04 -53.71 -23.63
N ASP A 173 14.37 -53.65 -23.71
CA ASP A 173 15.19 -54.65 -24.41
C ASP A 173 14.95 -56.08 -23.86
N GLN A 174 14.81 -56.22 -22.53
CA GLN A 174 14.49 -57.51 -21.88
C GLN A 174 13.06 -58.00 -22.11
N SER A 175 12.14 -57.11 -22.45
CA SER A 175 10.73 -57.44 -22.73
C SER A 175 10.53 -57.84 -24.20
N GLU A 176 11.39 -57.37 -25.11
CA GLU A 176 11.37 -57.74 -26.53
C GLU A 176 11.95 -59.16 -26.79
N ASP A 177 12.72 -59.73 -25.87
CA ASP A 177 13.26 -61.11 -25.95
C ASP A 177 12.23 -62.20 -25.52
N ILE A 178 11.00 -61.84 -25.17
CA ILE A 178 9.90 -62.78 -24.81
C ILE A 178 8.68 -62.57 -25.71
N GLU A 179 8.82 -62.82 -27.01
CA GLU A 179 7.86 -63.61 -27.83
C GLU A 179 8.33 -63.67 -29.29
N PRO A 180 8.27 -64.86 -29.90
CA PRO A 180 7.41 -64.93 -31.07
C PRO A 180 6.49 -66.17 -31.07
N GLN A 181 5.28 -65.96 -31.63
CA GLN A 181 4.31 -66.93 -32.17
C GLN A 181 3.17 -67.44 -31.23
N ASN A 182 1.96 -66.86 -31.38
CA ASN A 182 0.95 -67.49 -32.26
C ASN A 182 -0.24 -66.58 -32.61
N LEU A 183 -0.76 -66.80 -33.80
CA LEU A 183 -1.82 -66.04 -34.46
C LEU A 183 -3.18 -66.76 -34.29
N SER A 184 -4.24 -65.95 -34.09
CA SER A 184 -5.60 -66.11 -34.64
C SER A 184 -6.74 -66.79 -33.85
N GLN A 185 -7.91 -66.11 -33.98
CA GLN A 185 -9.32 -66.57 -33.99
C GLN A 185 -10.15 -66.49 -32.69
N GLY A 186 -11.27 -65.72 -32.76
CA GLY A 186 -12.41 -65.86 -31.85
C GLY A 186 -13.36 -64.66 -31.70
N LEU A 187 -14.18 -64.40 -32.72
CA LEU A 187 -15.53 -63.77 -32.76
C LEU A 187 -16.15 -63.04 -31.54
N ALA A 188 -16.65 -61.82 -31.84
CA ALA A 188 -18.00 -61.29 -31.58
C ALA A 188 -18.35 -60.46 -30.31
N SER A 189 -18.78 -59.21 -30.58
CA SER A 189 -19.97 -58.50 -30.03
C SER A 189 -19.83 -57.42 -28.93
N THR A 190 -20.09 -56.17 -29.38
CA THR A 190 -20.90 -55.07 -28.79
C THR A 190 -20.50 -54.32 -27.49
N SER A 191 -20.02 -53.06 -27.65
CA SER A 191 -20.38 -51.73 -27.05
C SER A 191 -20.91 -51.58 -25.60
N PRO A 192 -20.85 -50.39 -24.92
CA PRO A 192 -20.10 -49.11 -25.14
C PRO A 192 -19.36 -48.55 -23.86
N CYS A 193 -18.78 -47.34 -24.01
CA CYS A 193 -18.29 -46.39 -22.95
C CYS A 193 -16.94 -46.74 -22.29
N GLU A 194 -16.01 -45.82 -21.99
CA GLU A 194 -15.95 -44.35 -22.02
C GLU A 194 -14.46 -43.93 -21.95
N THR A 195 -14.12 -42.78 -22.52
CA THR A 195 -12.80 -42.10 -22.45
C THR A 195 -12.38 -41.73 -21.03
N PRO A 196 -11.06 -41.62 -20.74
CA PRO A 196 -10.51 -40.28 -20.50
C PRO A 196 -9.11 -40.06 -21.11
N HIS A 197 -8.89 -39.01 -21.90
CA HIS A 197 -8.68 -37.60 -21.54
C HIS A 197 -7.20 -37.25 -21.27
N LEU A 198 -6.58 -36.74 -22.34
CA LEU A 198 -5.59 -35.65 -22.49
C LEU A 198 -4.43 -35.48 -21.48
N LEU A 199 -3.24 -35.54 -22.08
CA LEU A 199 -2.00 -34.84 -21.70
C LEU A 199 -2.20 -33.37 -21.34
N PRO A 200 -1.41 -32.82 -20.41
CA PRO A 200 -1.02 -31.41 -20.44
C PRO A 200 0.32 -31.22 -21.17
N GLU A 201 0.30 -30.30 -22.13
CA GLU A 201 1.43 -29.77 -22.91
C GLU A 201 2.51 -29.06 -22.06
N PRO A 202 3.74 -28.88 -22.60
CA PRO A 202 4.86 -28.29 -21.89
C PRO A 202 4.72 -26.77 -21.73
N MET A 203 4.90 -26.28 -20.51
CA MET A 203 5.00 -24.85 -20.26
C MET A 203 6.33 -24.26 -20.75
N SER A 204 6.19 -23.18 -21.52
CA SER A 204 7.20 -22.30 -22.10
C SER A 204 8.21 -21.68 -21.12
N PRO A 205 9.41 -21.32 -21.57
CA PRO A 205 10.38 -20.55 -20.78
C PRO A 205 10.04 -19.04 -20.76
N HIS A 206 10.07 -18.42 -19.58
CA HIS A 206 10.00 -16.97 -19.42
C HIS A 206 11.39 -16.29 -19.58
N PRO A 207 11.45 -15.01 -20.03
CA PRO A 207 12.66 -14.36 -20.52
C PRO A 207 13.52 -13.67 -19.44
N PRO A 208 14.81 -13.39 -19.69
CA PRO A 208 15.63 -12.54 -18.81
C PRO A 208 15.37 -11.05 -19.07
N LEU A 209 15.38 -10.28 -17.98
CA LEU A 209 15.36 -8.82 -17.98
C LEU A 209 16.69 -8.28 -18.54
N SER A 210 16.64 -7.66 -19.73
CA SER A 210 17.73 -6.87 -20.29
C SER A 210 17.43 -5.40 -20.06
N ILE A 211 18.29 -4.73 -19.28
CA ILE A 211 18.37 -3.28 -19.17
C ILE A 211 19.37 -2.85 -20.25
N GLY A 212 18.91 -2.06 -21.23
CA GLY A 212 19.74 -1.50 -22.30
C GLY A 212 19.05 -0.30 -22.95
N ASP A 213 19.81 0.77 -23.10
CA ASP A 213 19.45 2.15 -23.42
C ASP A 213 18.53 2.38 -24.64
N THR A 214 17.64 3.37 -24.51
CA THR A 214 16.93 3.99 -25.63
C THR A 214 17.60 5.30 -26.01
N SER A 215 18.13 5.34 -27.24
CA SER A 215 18.54 6.53 -27.97
C SER A 215 17.32 7.30 -28.51
N GLN A 216 17.48 8.63 -28.57
CA GLN A 216 16.56 9.69 -29.05
C GLN A 216 15.78 9.38 -30.34
N ARG A 217 14.51 9.82 -30.42
CA ARG A 217 14.00 10.73 -31.48
C ARG A 217 12.61 11.31 -31.18
N ASN A 218 12.45 12.59 -31.54
CA ASN A 218 11.30 13.50 -31.43
C ASN A 218 10.04 13.16 -32.28
N GLU A 219 8.96 13.86 -31.90
CA GLU A 219 7.87 14.51 -32.68
C GLU A 219 6.46 13.94 -32.40
N VAL A 220 5.31 14.67 -32.33
CA VAL A 220 4.83 16.07 -32.22
C VAL A 220 3.27 15.96 -32.10
N GLY A 221 2.57 16.91 -31.44
CA GLY A 221 1.13 17.27 -31.66
C GLY A 221 0.08 16.61 -30.73
N GLU A 222 -0.52 17.30 -29.75
CA GLU A 222 -1.69 18.24 -29.77
C GLU A 222 -3.09 17.56 -29.74
N GLU A 223 -3.81 17.69 -28.60
CA GLU A 223 -5.16 18.30 -28.42
C GLU A 223 -6.35 17.34 -28.71
N ASP A 224 -7.54 17.31 -28.08
CA ASP A 224 -8.23 17.99 -26.98
C ASP A 224 -9.46 17.11 -26.56
N ALA A 225 -10.06 17.48 -25.42
CA ALA A 225 -11.24 17.04 -24.66
C ALA A 225 -12.42 16.25 -25.28
N GLY A 226 -13.12 15.50 -24.40
CA GLY A 226 -14.54 15.16 -24.60
C GLY A 226 -15.10 14.01 -23.75
N ILE A 227 -15.81 14.35 -22.67
CA ILE A 227 -16.51 13.46 -21.72
C ILE A 227 -17.86 12.98 -22.28
N VAL A 228 -18.17 11.68 -22.27
CA VAL A 228 -19.53 11.13 -21.99
C VAL A 228 -19.45 9.74 -21.33
N VAL A 229 -20.23 9.60 -20.25
CA VAL A 229 -20.45 8.43 -19.40
C VAL A 229 -21.37 7.40 -20.08
N ARG A 230 -21.03 6.10 -20.00
CA ARG A 230 -22.04 5.03 -19.83
C ARG A 230 -21.47 3.77 -19.18
N SER A 231 -22.07 3.38 -18.06
CA SER A 231 -21.83 2.15 -17.32
C SER A 231 -22.15 0.89 -18.14
N GLY A 232 -21.22 -0.06 -18.09
CA GLY A 232 -21.41 -1.46 -18.44
C GLY A 232 -20.33 -2.27 -17.73
N ASN A 233 -20.73 -3.04 -16.72
CA ASN A 233 -19.84 -3.85 -15.91
C ASN A 233 -19.30 -5.02 -16.73
N THR A 234 -18.03 -4.95 -17.15
CA THR A 234 -17.29 -6.11 -17.67
C THR A 234 -15.81 -6.00 -17.27
N THR A 235 -15.43 -6.81 -16.29
CA THR A 235 -14.08 -6.86 -15.73
C THR A 235 -13.12 -7.49 -16.74
N LEU A 236 -12.24 -6.68 -17.34
CA LEU A 236 -11.17 -7.13 -18.24
C LEU A 236 -9.80 -6.60 -17.75
N PRO A 237 -8.73 -7.42 -17.78
CA PRO A 237 -7.43 -7.06 -17.21
C PRO A 237 -6.72 -5.89 -17.92
N HIS A 238 -5.88 -5.17 -17.17
CA HIS A 238 -5.23 -3.90 -17.57
C HIS A 238 -4.28 -3.97 -18.78
N TRP A 239 -3.87 -5.16 -19.22
CA TRP A 239 -2.86 -5.34 -20.27
C TRP A 239 -3.46 -5.60 -21.67
N MET A 240 -4.78 -5.67 -21.82
CA MET A 240 -5.42 -5.84 -23.13
C MET A 240 -5.67 -4.48 -23.82
N PRO A 241 -5.21 -4.30 -25.08
CA PRO A 241 -5.51 -3.13 -25.88
C PRO A 241 -6.99 -3.13 -26.32
N ARG A 242 -7.72 -2.04 -26.02
CA ARG A 242 -9.12 -1.86 -26.41
C ARG A 242 -9.21 -1.27 -27.81
N LEU A 243 -9.92 -1.95 -28.72
CA LEU A 243 -10.35 -1.40 -30.00
C LEU A 243 -11.59 -0.51 -29.76
N THR A 244 -11.48 0.78 -30.06
CA THR A 244 -12.65 1.66 -30.21
C THR A 244 -12.64 2.30 -31.59
N GLU A 245 -13.49 1.78 -32.47
CA GLU A 245 -13.96 2.42 -33.69
C GLU A 245 -14.74 3.71 -33.38
N SER A 246 -14.56 4.76 -34.20
CA SER A 246 -15.38 5.97 -34.18
C SER A 246 -16.20 6.11 -35.47
N ARG A 247 -17.52 6.25 -35.32
CA ARG A 247 -18.50 6.92 -36.21
C ARG A 247 -19.80 7.05 -35.41
N ARG A 248 -20.51 8.17 -35.32
CA ARG A 248 -20.61 9.42 -36.10
C ARG A 248 -20.77 10.59 -35.13
#